data_AF-A0A2H0MNI4-F1
#
_entry.id   AF-A0A2H0MNI4-F1
#
_cell.length_a   1.000
_cell.length_b   1.000
_cell.length_c   1.000
_cell.angle_alpha   90.00
_cell.angle_beta   90.00
_cell.angle_gamma   90.00
#
_symmetry.space_group_name_H-M   'P 1'
#
loop_
_entity.id
_entity.type
_entity.pdbx_description
1 polymer ?
#
loop_
_entity_poly.entity_id
_entity_poly.type
_entity_poly.pdbx_seq_one_letter_code
_entity_poly.pdbx_strand_id
1 'polypeptide(L)'
;MKDITLQTNLKGLQGPSGLRKTGLPNAADKVEGGPSFAENLAESLKKVNDLQKQADVAIEEFAAGKTNNIHETMLAVSKADLAFRLTMQVRNKIVEAYQEVMRMQV
;
A
#
# COMPACT_ATOMS: atom_id res chain seq x y z
N MET A 1 55.78 -47.58 12.30
CA MET A 1 56.35 -46.92 13.50
C MET A 1 56.08 -45.43 13.28
N LYS A 2 54.98 -44.91 13.85
CA LYS A 2 54.86 -44.30 15.19
C LYS A 2 55.52 -42.92 15.25
N ASP A 3 54.64 -41.92 15.45
CA ASP A 3 54.89 -40.59 16.02
C ASP A 3 55.72 -39.65 15.12
N ILE A 4 55.30 -38.42 14.87
CA ILE A 4 55.21 -37.39 15.92
C ILE A 4 54.19 -36.33 15.51
N THR A 5 53.17 -36.22 16.36
CA THR A 5 52.37 -35.01 16.56
C THR A 5 53.28 -33.91 17.10
N LEU A 6 53.43 -32.81 16.36
CA LEU A 6 53.78 -31.52 16.94
C LEU A 6 52.59 -30.59 16.75
N GLN A 7 51.75 -30.60 17.79
CA GLN A 7 50.94 -29.44 18.12
C GLN A 7 51.90 -28.25 18.29
N THR A 8 51.69 -27.19 17.53
CA THR A 8 52.11 -25.87 17.98
C THR A 8 50.96 -24.91 17.76
N ASN A 9 50.16 -24.81 18.82
CA ASN A 9 49.31 -23.69 19.08
C ASN A 9 50.17 -22.41 19.09
N LEU A 10 50.21 -21.69 17.98
CA LEU A 10 50.59 -20.27 17.96
C LEU A 10 49.34 -19.42 17.82
N LYS A 11 48.58 -19.47 18.91
CA LYS A 11 47.78 -18.37 19.41
C LYS A 11 48.73 -17.18 19.60
N GLY A 12 48.73 -16.21 18.68
CA GLY A 12 49.68 -15.11 18.78
C GLY A 12 49.71 -14.06 17.67
N LEU A 13 48.60 -13.76 17.00
CA LEU A 13 48.42 -12.45 16.34
C LEU A 13 46.99 -11.96 16.59
N GLN A 14 46.74 -11.64 17.85
CA GLN A 14 45.65 -10.81 18.27
C GLN A 14 46.06 -9.35 18.04
N GLY A 15 45.66 -8.79 16.90
CA GLY A 15 45.49 -7.34 16.77
C GLY A 15 44.16 -6.95 17.44
N PRO A 16 44.14 -6.00 18.39
CA PRO A 16 42.93 -5.60 19.10
C PRO A 16 42.14 -4.53 18.34
N SER A 17 40.86 -4.45 18.69
CA SER A 17 39.92 -3.34 18.40
C SER A 17 39.36 -3.34 16.97
N GLY A 18 38.09 -3.63 16.73
CA GLY A 18 36.92 -3.30 17.54
C GLY A 18 36.08 -2.25 16.80
N LEU A 19 34.94 -2.71 16.29
CA LEU A 19 33.72 -1.92 16.06
C LEU A 19 33.76 -0.89 14.91
N ARG A 20 33.05 -1.20 13.82
CA ARG A 20 31.69 -0.68 13.61
C ARG A 20 30.98 -1.38 12.46
N LYS A 21 29.94 -2.12 12.84
CA LYS A 21 28.73 -2.32 12.04
C LYS A 21 28.40 -1.03 11.29
N THR A 22 28.00 -1.12 10.03
CA THR A 22 26.61 -0.86 9.64
C THR A 22 26.38 -1.57 8.32
N GLY A 23 25.51 -2.59 8.34
CA GLY A 23 25.04 -3.23 7.13
C GLY A 23 24.28 -2.20 6.30
N LEU A 24 24.59 -2.15 5.01
CA LEU A 24 23.63 -1.77 4.00
C LEU A 24 22.99 -3.07 3.52
N PRO A 25 21.80 -3.45 4.03
CA PRO A 25 20.97 -4.37 3.26
C PRO A 25 20.72 -3.68 1.93
N ASN A 26 21.25 -4.27 0.86
CA ASN A 26 20.99 -3.85 -0.50
C ASN A 26 19.46 -3.91 -0.68
N ALA A 27 18.84 -2.74 -0.83
CA ALA A 27 17.40 -2.53 -0.90
C ALA A 27 16.83 -3.03 -2.24
N ALA A 28 16.97 -4.31 -2.49
CA ALA A 28 16.37 -5.04 -3.60
C ALA A 28 15.85 -6.41 -3.11
N ASP A 29 15.42 -6.47 -1.85
CA ASP A 29 14.55 -7.54 -1.40
C ASP A 29 13.24 -7.39 -2.17
N LYS A 30 12.95 -8.40 -2.99
CA LYS A 30 11.82 -8.42 -3.89
C LYS A 30 10.56 -8.19 -3.07
N VAL A 31 9.80 -7.16 -3.42
CA VAL A 31 8.40 -7.04 -3.02
C VAL A 31 7.63 -8.12 -3.78
N GLU A 32 7.76 -9.37 -3.36
CA GLU A 32 6.91 -10.47 -3.80
C GLU A 32 5.68 -10.53 -2.90
N GLY A 33 4.49 -10.36 -3.51
CA GLY A 33 3.31 -11.11 -3.08
C GLY A 33 1.99 -10.38 -2.88
N GLY A 34 1.86 -9.08 -3.21
CA GLY A 34 0.57 -8.37 -3.09
C GLY A 34 0.33 -7.37 -4.21
N PRO A 35 -0.94 -7.08 -4.57
CA PRO A 35 -1.25 -6.04 -5.54
C PRO A 35 -0.61 -4.73 -5.09
N SER A 36 0.01 -4.03 -6.04
CA SER A 36 0.60 -2.72 -5.80
C SER A 36 -0.46 -1.75 -5.26
N PHE A 37 -0.01 -0.71 -4.55
CA PHE A 37 -0.92 0.35 -4.11
C PHE A 37 -1.71 0.95 -5.28
N ALA A 38 -1.07 1.11 -6.45
CA ALA A 38 -1.71 1.60 -7.66
C ALA A 38 -2.84 0.68 -8.16
N GLU A 39 -2.64 -0.64 -8.11
CA GLU A 39 -3.68 -1.62 -8.46
C GLU A 39 -4.86 -1.57 -7.48
N ASN A 40 -4.59 -1.53 -6.17
CA ASN A 40 -5.64 -1.39 -5.15
C ASN A 40 -6.42 -0.08 -5.30
N LEU A 41 -5.71 1.02 -5.63
CA LEU A 41 -6.34 2.32 -5.86
C LEU A 41 -7.21 2.27 -7.12
N ALA A 42 -6.74 1.68 -8.21
CA ALA A 42 -7.51 1.51 -9.44
C ALA A 42 -8.77 0.66 -9.21
N GLU A 43 -8.66 -0.44 -8.46
CA GLU A 43 -9.81 -1.27 -8.08
C GLU A 43 -10.80 -0.50 -7.21
N SER A 44 -10.30 0.29 -6.25
CA SER A 44 -11.14 1.14 -5.39
C SER A 44 -11.89 2.20 -6.20
N LEU A 45 -11.23 2.83 -7.18
CA LEU A 45 -11.88 3.78 -8.10
C LEU A 45 -12.97 3.12 -8.94
N LYS A 46 -12.72 1.90 -9.43
CA LYS A 46 -13.74 1.11 -10.14
C LYS A 46 -14.92 0.81 -9.24
N LYS A 47 -14.67 0.44 -7.99
CA LYS A 47 -15.72 0.18 -6.99
C LYS A 47 -16.57 1.41 -6.69
N VAL A 48 -15.98 2.60 -6.66
CA VAL A 48 -16.72 3.87 -6.51
C VAL A 48 -17.64 4.11 -7.72
N ASN A 49 -17.16 3.81 -8.94
CA ASN A 49 -17.99 3.89 -10.15
C ASN A 49 -19.16 2.90 -10.10
N ASP A 50 -18.92 1.68 -9.64
CA ASP A 50 -19.97 0.67 -9.48
C ASP A 50 -21.01 1.08 -8.43
N LEU A 51 -20.58 1.69 -7.32
CA LEU A 51 -21.48 2.25 -6.30
C LEU A 51 -22.34 3.39 -6.85
N GLN A 52 -21.77 4.28 -7.68
CA GLN A 52 -22.54 5.33 -8.36
C GLN A 52 -23.62 4.72 -9.26
N LYS A 53 -23.26 3.77 -10.12
CA LYS A 53 -24.22 3.10 -11.00
C LYS A 53 -25.33 2.38 -10.23
N GLN A 54 -25.00 1.73 -9.11
CA GLN A 54 -25.99 1.09 -8.24
C GLN A 54 -26.95 2.11 -7.63
N ALA A 55 -26.43 3.27 -7.22
CA ALA A 55 -27.26 4.36 -6.72
C ALA A 55 -28.19 4.89 -7.82
N ASP A 56 -27.69 5.10 -9.04
CA ASP A 56 -28.49 5.57 -10.18
C ASP A 56 -29.63 4.59 -10.52
N VAL A 57 -29.32 3.29 -10.59
CA VAL A 57 -30.33 2.25 -10.82
C VAL A 57 -31.37 2.22 -9.71
N ALA A 58 -30.95 2.30 -8.44
CA ALA A 58 -31.88 2.31 -7.32
C ALA A 58 -32.81 3.54 -7.35
N ILE A 59 -32.27 4.71 -7.71
CA ILE A 59 -33.07 5.94 -7.90
C ILE A 59 -34.08 5.73 -9.03
N GLU A 60 -33.66 5.18 -10.16
CA GLU A 60 -34.51 4.95 -11.33
C GLU A 60 -35.64 3.95 -11.00
N GLU A 61 -35.33 2.84 -10.33
CA GLU A 61 -36.31 1.84 -9.91
C GLU A 61 -37.32 2.42 -8.91
N PHE A 62 -36.87 3.25 -7.97
CA PHE A 62 -37.74 3.93 -7.03
C PHE A 62 -38.65 4.95 -7.73
N ALA A 63 -38.08 5.79 -8.59
CA ALA A 63 -38.84 6.78 -9.36
C ALA A 63 -39.84 6.14 -10.33
N ALA A 64 -39.51 4.98 -10.88
CA ALA A 64 -40.40 4.18 -11.73
C ALA A 64 -41.48 3.42 -10.94
N GLY A 65 -41.48 3.49 -9.60
CA GLY A 65 -42.42 2.77 -8.73
C GLY A 65 -42.21 1.25 -8.71
N LYS A 66 -41.08 0.76 -9.23
CA LYS A 66 -40.72 -0.67 -9.22
C LYS A 66 -40.31 -1.14 -7.82
N THR A 67 -39.83 -0.23 -6.99
CA THR A 67 -39.53 -0.46 -5.58
C THR A 67 -40.16 0.63 -4.72
N ASN A 68 -40.81 0.22 -3.62
CA ASN A 68 -41.28 1.14 -2.57
C ASN A 68 -40.24 1.31 -1.45
N ASN A 69 -39.05 0.71 -1.60
CA ASN A 69 -38.02 0.74 -0.58
C ASN A 69 -37.10 1.96 -0.74
N ILE A 70 -37.61 3.11 -0.30
CA ILE A 70 -36.82 4.35 -0.28
C ILE A 70 -35.58 4.23 0.63
N HIS A 71 -35.61 3.38 1.65
CA HIS A 71 -34.48 3.20 2.56
C HIS A 71 -33.27 2.56 1.85
N GLU A 72 -33.48 1.54 1.03
CA GLU A 72 -32.42 0.92 0.23
C GLU A 72 -31.86 1.89 -0.82
N THR A 73 -32.73 2.66 -1.45
CA THR A 73 -32.32 3.71 -2.42
C THR A 73 -31.43 4.75 -1.74
N MET A 74 -31.88 5.30 -0.61
CA MET A 74 -31.12 6.28 0.16
C MET A 74 -29.80 5.71 0.69
N LEU A 75 -29.78 4.42 1.07
CA LEU A 75 -28.55 3.74 1.49
C LEU A 75 -27.55 3.61 0.34
N ALA A 76 -28.00 3.24 -0.86
CA ALA A 76 -27.16 3.15 -2.05
C ALA A 76 -26.54 4.52 -2.39
N VAL A 77 -27.35 5.57 -2.41
CA VAL A 77 -26.90 6.95 -2.62
C VAL A 77 -25.88 7.38 -1.56
N SER A 78 -26.16 7.13 -0.28
CA SER A 78 -25.27 7.49 0.82
C SER A 78 -23.91 6.77 0.73
N LYS A 79 -23.90 5.50 0.32
CA LYS A 79 -22.66 4.74 0.08
C LYS A 79 -21.85 5.34 -1.07
N ALA A 80 -22.51 5.69 -2.17
CA ALA A 80 -21.86 6.30 -3.32
C ALA A 80 -21.24 7.67 -2.98
N ASP A 81 -21.97 8.53 -2.27
CA ASP A 81 -21.47 9.84 -1.81
C ASP A 81 -20.25 9.70 -0.90
N LEU A 82 -20.34 8.84 0.12
CA LEU A 82 -19.25 8.63 1.07
C LEU A 82 -17.98 8.12 0.37
N ALA A 83 -18.14 7.13 -0.52
CA ALA A 83 -17.02 6.55 -1.28
C ALA A 83 -16.39 7.58 -2.24
N PHE A 84 -17.21 8.42 -2.87
CA PHE A 84 -16.75 9.50 -3.73
C PHE A 84 -15.97 10.57 -2.95
N ARG A 85 -16.48 11.00 -1.80
CA ARG A 85 -15.81 11.97 -0.92
C ARG A 85 -14.47 11.46 -0.44
N LEU A 86 -14.39 10.18 -0.07
CA LEU A 86 -13.13 9.53 0.27
C LEU A 86 -12.15 9.56 -0.90
N THR A 87 -12.62 9.24 -2.11
CA THR A 87 -11.80 9.28 -3.33
C THR A 87 -11.22 10.66 -3.60
N MET A 88 -12.02 11.72 -3.41
CA MET A 88 -11.57 13.10 -3.56
C MET A 88 -10.48 13.46 -2.54
N GLN A 89 -10.59 13.01 -1.30
CA GLN A 89 -9.55 13.20 -0.29
C GLN A 89 -8.24 12.53 -0.69
N VAL A 90 -8.31 11.28 -1.16
CA VAL A 90 -7.13 10.54 -1.64
C VAL A 90 -6.50 11.24 -2.85
N ARG A 91 -7.32 11.67 -3.82
CA ARG A 91 -6.86 12.44 -4.99
C ARG A 91 -6.10 13.69 -4.57
N ASN A 92 -6.68 14.48 -3.67
CA ASN A 92 -6.05 15.71 -3.17
C ASN A 92 -4.72 15.40 -2.49
N LYS A 93 -4.66 14.34 -1.67
CA LYS A 93 -3.43 13.94 -0.99
C LYS A 93 -2.32 13.50 -1.94
N ILE A 94 -2.66 12.82 -3.03
CA ILE A 94 -1.70 12.43 -4.07
C ILE A 94 -1.14 13.67 -4.78
N VAL A 95 -2.01 14.65 -5.10
CA VAL A 95 -1.58 15.92 -5.71
C VAL A 95 -0.67 16.70 -4.77
N GLU A 96 -1.02 16.80 -3.48
CA GLU A 96 -0.16 17.41 -2.46
C GLU A 96 1.20 16.72 -2.36
N ALA A 97 1.22 15.38 -2.30
CA ALA A 97 2.46 14.61 -2.22
C ALA A 97 3.36 14.85 -3.44
N TYR A 98 2.78 14.92 -4.64
CA TYR A 98 3.51 15.27 -5.86
C TYR A 98 4.10 16.69 -5.78
N GLN A 99 3.31 17.66 -5.33
CA GLN A 99 3.77 19.04 -5.15
C GLN A 99 4.90 19.16 -4.13
N GLU A 100 4.84 18.41 -3.02
CA GLU A 100 5.86 18.41 -1.99
C GLU A 100 7.20 17.85 -2.51
N VAL A 101 7.17 16.75 -3.26
CA VAL A 101 8.37 16.17 -3.87
C VAL A 101 9.05 17.17 -4.81
N MET A 102 8.28 17.92 -5.61
CA MET A 102 8.85 18.97 -6.47
C MET A 102 9.50 20.10 -5.68
N ARG A 103 8.95 20.46 -4.51
CA ARG A 103 9.50 21.50 -3.63
C ARG A 103 10.77 21.07 -2.91
N MET A 104 10.97 19.78 -2.68
CA MET A 104 12.21 19.27 -2.09
C MET A 104 13.39 19.24 -3.07
N GLN A 105 13.13 19.24 -4.38
CA GLN A 105 14.16 19.09 -5.42
C GLN A 105 14.69 20.40 -6.01
N VAL A 106 14.19 21.56 -5.55
CA VAL A 106 14.68 22.89 -5.93
C VAL A 106 15.68 23.45 -4.93
#